data_AF-A0A5M9HY95-F1
#
_entry.id   AF-A0A5M9HY95-F1
#
_cell.length_a   1.000
_cell.length_b   1.000
_cell.length_c   1.000
_cell.angle_alpha   90.00
_cell.angle_beta   90.00
_cell.angle_gamma   90.00
#
_symmetry.space_group_name_H-M   'P 1'
#
loop_
_entity.id
_entity.type
_entity.pdbx_description
1 polymer ?
#
loop_
_entity_poly.entity_id
_entity_poly.type
_entity_poly.pdbx_seq_one_letter_code
_entity_poly.pdbx_strand_id
1 'polypeptide(L)'
;MFMFCVFAVTDLVIIGIFYAVYGTRRKYSEGTLLGVHLPQSAAESEEVTAFMARYCRNTKIFYSVNVVISTAICGFCFWYFSVFMIVWSVWLLEFCIGAMVLLYGTHRKLYDMKVEKGWIGSSGSRIMAVDTKAAVQSGRMGLSALWHLLFCALILMPCIDADIRHYLVMSDDGWIFPVTGILVSFTFGILHTVILRMRNKVYSEDSDLNVEINRMQKNVWSWALVGSSLFNAAAYLVVVSGLDADGEIGAGMLGVYCIMETIPGFFMIGGFFYMRSRKEKLLRKNDRPLYIDDDVYWKNGWYSNPNDRRLMVQDWACSWNYTTNMARPAGKIFMFLALLFVAACLVWGCVQIWKIDFVPIELNISGKQVVITSGYSDYGIACDDITGVELLDSLPDDDYRKINGGEDQHKMLGRFKGENTGKCRMYLYTGYTPVLEIMTGDGPVYVNSKDPQETEEWMREISVNIAESS
;
A
#
# COMPACT_ATOMS: atom_id res chain seq x y z
N MET A 1 9.52 -13.79 15.26
CA MET A 1 8.19 -13.74 15.93
C MET A 1 7.45 -12.45 15.60
N PHE A 2 8.05 -11.28 15.83
CA PHE A 2 7.42 -9.98 15.52
C PHE A 2 6.88 -9.87 14.09
N MET A 3 7.72 -10.14 13.07
CA MET A 3 7.32 -10.10 11.66
C MET A 3 6.14 -11.03 11.34
N PHE A 4 6.15 -12.25 11.89
CA PHE A 4 5.02 -13.19 11.74
C PHE A 4 3.70 -12.57 12.24
N CYS A 5 3.70 -11.98 13.43
CA CYS A 5 2.50 -11.36 13.99
C CYS A 5 2.03 -10.16 13.15
N VAL A 6 2.94 -9.31 12.69
CA VAL A 6 2.61 -8.14 11.86
C VAL A 6 1.95 -8.57 10.55
N PHE A 7 2.54 -9.53 9.84
CA PHE A 7 1.97 -10.00 8.57
C PHE A 7 0.68 -10.80 8.76
N ALA A 8 0.58 -11.66 9.77
CA ALA A 8 -0.64 -12.41 10.05
C ALA A 8 -1.83 -11.48 10.37
N VAL A 9 -1.61 -10.43 11.17
CA VAL A 9 -2.65 -9.42 11.45
C VAL A 9 -2.99 -8.63 10.20
N THR A 10 -1.98 -8.22 9.42
CA THR A 10 -2.18 -7.51 8.15
C THR A 10 -3.02 -8.33 7.17
N ASP A 11 -2.71 -9.61 7.00
CA ASP A 11 -3.43 -10.52 6.12
C ASP A 11 -4.88 -10.70 6.58
N LEU A 12 -5.12 -10.88 7.89
CA LEU A 12 -6.46 -10.95 8.45
C LEU A 12 -7.28 -9.69 8.16
N VAL A 13 -6.67 -8.51 8.26
CA VAL A 13 -7.31 -7.24 7.93
C VAL A 13 -7.62 -7.15 6.44
N ILE A 14 -6.67 -7.49 5.56
CA ILE A 14 -6.86 -7.48 4.09
C ILE A 14 -8.00 -8.42 3.70
N ILE A 15 -7.95 -9.68 4.15
CA ILE A 15 -8.98 -10.68 3.88
C ILE A 15 -10.33 -10.21 4.43
N GLY A 16 -10.35 -9.66 5.64
CA GLY A 16 -11.54 -9.11 6.28
C GLY A 16 -12.18 -7.99 5.47
N ILE A 17 -11.38 -7.05 4.95
CA ILE A 17 -11.84 -5.95 4.08
C ILE A 17 -12.44 -6.51 2.79
N PHE A 18 -11.73 -7.42 2.09
CA PHE A 18 -12.24 -8.02 0.85
C PHE A 18 -13.55 -8.78 1.09
N TYR A 19 -13.65 -9.55 2.18
CA TYR A 19 -14.88 -10.24 2.55
C TYR A 19 -16.01 -9.25 2.86
N ALA A 20 -15.73 -8.18 3.60
CA ALA A 20 -16.71 -7.15 3.95
C ALA A 20 -17.24 -6.40 2.71
N VAL A 21 -16.36 -6.08 1.76
CA VAL A 21 -16.69 -5.33 0.54
C VAL A 21 -17.36 -6.21 -0.50
N TYR A 22 -16.76 -7.35 -0.85
CA TYR A 22 -17.20 -8.20 -1.96
C TYR A 22 -18.03 -9.41 -1.50
N GLY A 23 -17.65 -10.03 -0.39
CA GLY A 23 -18.28 -11.26 0.11
C GLY A 23 -19.66 -11.08 0.80
N THR A 24 -20.01 -9.85 1.22
CA THR A 24 -21.30 -9.56 1.88
C THR A 24 -22.42 -9.08 0.95
N ARG A 25 -22.16 -8.96 -0.36
CA ARG A 25 -23.17 -8.56 -1.36
C ARG A 25 -24.18 -9.68 -1.60
N ARG A 26 -25.18 -9.75 -0.72
CA ARG A 26 -26.15 -10.86 -0.65
C ARG A 26 -27.61 -10.42 -0.70
N LYS A 27 -27.88 -9.15 -0.40
CA LYS A 27 -29.25 -8.64 -0.27
C LYS A 27 -29.69 -8.01 -1.57
N TYR A 28 -30.88 -8.40 -2.02
CA TYR A 28 -31.60 -7.65 -3.03
C TYR A 28 -31.91 -6.25 -2.47
N SER A 29 -31.48 -5.22 -3.20
CA SER A 29 -31.62 -3.83 -2.80
C SER A 29 -31.58 -2.95 -4.04
N GLU A 30 -32.33 -1.85 -4.04
CA GLU A 30 -32.34 -0.90 -5.16
C GLU A 30 -32.74 -1.57 -6.50
N GLY A 31 -33.55 -2.64 -6.47
CA GLY A 31 -33.91 -3.37 -7.70
C GLY A 31 -32.82 -4.27 -8.26
N THR A 32 -31.74 -4.48 -7.50
CA THR A 32 -30.56 -5.21 -7.95
C THR A 32 -30.17 -6.34 -7.00
N LEU A 33 -29.63 -7.41 -7.57
CA LEU A 33 -28.91 -8.47 -6.86
C LEU A 33 -27.57 -8.68 -7.55
N LEU A 34 -26.47 -8.66 -6.78
CA LEU A 34 -25.11 -8.72 -7.34
C LEU A 34 -24.89 -7.73 -8.51
N GLY A 35 -25.48 -6.54 -8.45
CA GLY A 35 -25.35 -5.52 -9.49
C GLY A 35 -26.10 -5.81 -10.79
N VAL A 36 -26.94 -6.85 -10.82
CA VAL A 36 -27.85 -7.15 -11.94
C VAL A 36 -29.24 -6.65 -11.56
N HIS A 37 -29.91 -5.93 -12.45
CA HIS A 37 -31.29 -5.48 -12.28
C HIS A 37 -32.28 -6.60 -12.63
N LEU A 38 -33.11 -7.01 -11.67
CA LEU A 38 -34.14 -8.03 -11.87
C LEU A 38 -35.39 -7.73 -11.02
N PRO A 39 -36.59 -8.16 -11.44
CA PRO A 39 -37.79 -8.05 -10.63
C PRO A 39 -37.65 -8.76 -9.28
N GLN A 40 -38.34 -8.25 -8.25
CA GLN A 40 -38.30 -8.87 -6.91
C GLN A 40 -38.79 -10.33 -6.94
N SER A 41 -39.81 -10.63 -7.75
CA SER A 41 -40.31 -12.01 -7.94
C SER A 41 -39.25 -12.96 -8.50
N ALA A 42 -38.34 -12.47 -9.36
CA ALA A 42 -37.22 -13.26 -9.85
C ALA A 42 -36.13 -13.43 -8.78
N ALA A 43 -35.89 -12.40 -7.96
CA ALA A 43 -34.89 -12.44 -6.88
C ALA A 43 -35.27 -13.44 -5.78
N GLU A 44 -36.58 -13.60 -5.54
CA GLU A 44 -37.16 -14.52 -4.56
C GLU A 44 -37.46 -15.91 -5.14
N SER A 45 -37.18 -16.13 -6.42
CA SER A 45 -37.37 -17.45 -7.05
C SER A 45 -36.46 -18.52 -6.40
N GLU A 46 -36.92 -19.77 -6.42
CA GLU A 46 -36.17 -20.89 -5.86
C GLU A 46 -34.79 -21.06 -6.54
N GLU A 47 -34.74 -20.87 -7.86
CA GLU A 47 -33.52 -20.96 -8.66
C GLU A 47 -32.47 -19.92 -8.21
N VAL A 48 -32.86 -18.65 -8.13
CA VAL A 48 -31.97 -17.57 -7.70
C VAL A 48 -31.58 -17.72 -6.23
N THR A 49 -32.51 -18.16 -5.37
CA THR A 49 -32.24 -18.40 -3.95
C THR A 49 -31.22 -19.53 -3.76
N ALA A 50 -31.37 -20.64 -4.47
CA ALA A 50 -30.43 -21.76 -4.44
C ALA A 50 -29.05 -21.37 -5.00
N PHE A 51 -29.03 -20.58 -6.08
CA PHE A 51 -27.81 -20.00 -6.64
C PHE A 51 -27.07 -19.12 -5.62
N MET A 52 -27.78 -18.21 -4.96
CA MET A 52 -27.21 -17.33 -3.93
C MET A 52 -26.74 -18.07 -2.69
N ALA A 53 -27.42 -19.14 -2.29
CA ALA A 53 -26.98 -20.00 -1.19
C ALA A 53 -25.64 -20.68 -1.52
N ARG A 54 -25.46 -21.15 -2.76
CA ARG A 54 -24.20 -21.73 -3.24
C ARG A 54 -23.09 -20.70 -3.28
N TYR A 55 -23.36 -19.50 -3.80
CA TYR A 55 -22.40 -18.39 -3.77
C TYR A 55 -21.97 -18.08 -2.32
N CYS A 56 -22.91 -17.91 -1.41
CA CYS A 56 -22.62 -17.61 0.00
C CYS A 56 -21.71 -18.67 0.64
N ARG A 57 -21.97 -19.95 0.38
CA ARG A 57 -21.13 -21.05 0.86
C ARG A 57 -19.73 -21.00 0.27
N ASN A 58 -19.61 -20.87 -1.04
CA ASN A 58 -18.31 -20.85 -1.74
C ASN A 58 -17.47 -19.64 -1.29
N THR A 59 -18.09 -18.48 -1.12
CA THR A 59 -17.44 -17.27 -0.59
C THR A 59 -16.90 -17.51 0.80
N LYS A 60 -17.70 -18.05 1.74
CA LYS A 60 -17.20 -18.35 3.10
C LYS A 60 -16.00 -19.30 3.06
N ILE A 61 -16.09 -20.38 2.27
CA ILE A 61 -15.00 -21.35 2.12
C ILE A 61 -13.75 -20.66 1.55
N PHE A 62 -13.88 -19.90 0.47
CA PHE A 62 -12.75 -19.21 -0.17
C PHE A 62 -11.99 -18.31 0.81
N TYR A 63 -12.69 -17.46 1.54
CA TYR A 63 -12.05 -16.55 2.50
C TYR A 63 -11.49 -17.31 3.71
N SER A 64 -12.19 -18.30 4.25
CA SER A 64 -11.68 -19.12 5.37
C SER A 64 -10.42 -19.91 5.00
N VAL A 65 -10.38 -20.49 3.81
CA VAL A 65 -9.19 -21.19 3.30
C VAL A 65 -8.03 -20.21 3.13
N ASN A 66 -8.27 -19.02 2.61
CA ASN A 66 -7.21 -18.02 2.45
C ASN A 66 -6.65 -17.50 3.78
N VAL A 67 -7.45 -17.46 4.87
CA VAL A 67 -6.92 -17.16 6.21
C VAL A 67 -5.91 -18.23 6.66
N VAL A 68 -6.22 -19.51 6.42
CA VAL A 68 -5.32 -20.61 6.80
C VAL A 68 -4.05 -20.58 5.94
N ILE A 69 -4.20 -20.39 4.63
CA ILE A 69 -3.06 -20.32 3.69
C ILE A 69 -2.16 -19.14 4.04
N SER A 70 -2.71 -17.93 4.25
CA SER A 70 -1.91 -16.73 4.55
C SER A 70 -1.13 -16.89 5.86
N THR A 71 -1.77 -17.47 6.88
CA THR A 71 -1.13 -17.75 8.17
C THR A 71 0.00 -18.78 8.02
N ALA A 72 -0.19 -19.82 7.20
CA ALA A 72 0.86 -20.79 6.90
C ALA A 72 2.04 -20.15 6.16
N ILE A 73 1.77 -19.26 5.19
CA ILE A 73 2.80 -18.52 4.45
C ILE A 73 3.61 -17.62 5.37
N CYS A 74 2.99 -16.98 6.35
CA CYS A 74 3.71 -16.20 7.37
C CYS A 74 4.78 -17.02 8.11
N GLY A 75 4.65 -18.35 8.17
CA GLY A 75 5.66 -19.25 8.73
C GLY A 75 7.02 -19.18 8.02
N PHE A 76 7.07 -18.80 6.73
CA PHE A 76 8.32 -18.63 6.00
C PHE A 76 9.19 -17.48 6.55
N CYS A 77 8.62 -16.55 7.33
CA CYS A 77 9.38 -15.51 8.03
C CYS A 77 10.46 -16.06 8.98
N PHE A 78 10.35 -17.32 9.41
CA PHE A 78 11.34 -17.96 10.27
C PHE A 78 12.49 -18.62 9.50
N TRP A 79 12.43 -18.65 8.16
CA TRP A 79 13.46 -19.27 7.31
C TRP A 79 14.29 -18.22 6.57
N TYR A 80 13.71 -17.56 5.58
CA TYR A 80 14.35 -16.47 4.83
C TYR A 80 13.30 -15.42 4.50
N PHE A 81 13.62 -14.16 4.77
CA PHE A 81 12.68 -13.07 4.54
C PHE A 81 12.37 -12.90 3.04
N SER A 82 13.35 -13.09 2.16
CA SER A 82 13.14 -13.08 0.70
C SER A 82 12.17 -14.16 0.22
N VAL A 83 12.33 -15.40 0.70
CA VAL A 83 11.47 -16.53 0.34
C VAL A 83 10.03 -16.25 0.79
N PHE A 84 9.86 -15.78 2.03
CA PHE A 84 8.58 -15.34 2.54
C PHE A 84 7.95 -14.27 1.64
N MET A 85 8.68 -13.19 1.33
CA MET A 85 8.15 -12.07 0.54
C MET A 85 7.73 -12.49 -0.87
N ILE A 86 8.45 -13.41 -1.51
CA ILE A 86 8.09 -13.93 -2.83
C ILE A 86 6.81 -14.76 -2.75
N VAL A 87 6.75 -15.73 -1.85
CA VAL A 87 5.58 -16.61 -1.68
C VAL A 87 4.34 -15.80 -1.27
N TRP A 88 4.51 -14.85 -0.35
CA TRP A 88 3.45 -13.94 0.08
C TRP A 88 2.96 -13.05 -1.06
N SER A 89 3.85 -12.53 -1.91
CA SER A 89 3.49 -11.72 -3.07
C SER A 89 2.67 -12.50 -4.10
N VAL A 90 3.06 -13.75 -4.38
CA VAL A 90 2.32 -14.65 -5.28
C VAL A 90 0.93 -14.94 -4.71
N TRP A 91 0.87 -15.31 -3.42
CA TRP A 91 -0.41 -15.56 -2.75
C TRP A 91 -1.33 -14.33 -2.76
N LEU A 92 -0.80 -13.14 -2.46
CA LEU A 92 -1.61 -11.91 -2.44
C LEU A 92 -2.21 -11.63 -3.83
N LEU A 93 -1.43 -11.83 -4.89
CA LEU A 93 -1.89 -11.72 -6.27
C LEU A 93 -2.99 -12.74 -6.58
N GLU A 94 -2.77 -14.01 -6.26
CA GLU A 94 -3.75 -15.10 -6.45
C GLU A 94 -5.04 -14.85 -5.66
N PHE A 95 -4.93 -14.38 -4.42
CA PHE A 95 -6.05 -14.02 -3.57
C PHE A 95 -6.88 -12.90 -4.20
N CYS A 96 -6.22 -11.83 -4.67
CA CYS A 96 -6.90 -10.71 -5.33
C CYS A 96 -7.62 -11.17 -6.60
N ILE A 97 -6.95 -11.93 -7.47
CA ILE A 97 -7.54 -12.48 -8.69
C ILE A 97 -8.72 -13.40 -8.35
N GLY A 98 -8.53 -14.32 -7.41
CA GLY A 98 -9.54 -15.29 -6.98
C GLY A 98 -10.80 -14.61 -6.42
N ALA A 99 -10.64 -13.56 -5.60
CA ALA A 99 -11.76 -12.79 -5.07
C ALA A 99 -12.57 -12.11 -6.20
N MET A 100 -11.88 -11.54 -7.20
CA MET A 100 -12.54 -10.89 -8.34
C MET A 100 -13.20 -11.91 -9.28
N VAL A 101 -12.56 -13.05 -9.55
CA VAL A 101 -13.13 -14.15 -10.35
C VAL A 101 -14.39 -14.70 -9.70
N LEU A 102 -14.39 -14.89 -8.37
CA LEU A 102 -15.55 -15.36 -7.63
C LEU A 102 -16.72 -14.37 -7.74
N LEU A 103 -16.46 -13.07 -7.59
CA LEU A 103 -17.47 -12.03 -7.67
C LEU A 103 -18.02 -11.88 -9.10
N TYR A 104 -17.15 -11.68 -10.08
CA TYR A 104 -17.53 -11.42 -11.47
C TYR A 104 -18.12 -12.65 -12.15
N GLY A 105 -17.61 -13.84 -11.86
CA GLY A 105 -18.20 -15.09 -12.36
C GLY A 105 -19.62 -15.30 -11.83
N THR A 106 -19.89 -14.92 -10.58
CA THR A 106 -21.25 -15.01 -10.01
C THR A 106 -22.17 -13.94 -10.58
N HIS A 107 -21.70 -12.70 -10.69
CA HIS A 107 -22.43 -11.62 -11.39
C HIS A 107 -22.81 -12.04 -12.80
N ARG A 108 -21.85 -12.57 -13.57
CA ARG A 108 -22.05 -12.99 -14.95
C ARG A 108 -23.14 -14.05 -15.08
N LYS A 109 -23.10 -15.09 -14.23
CA LYS A 109 -24.11 -16.15 -14.24
C LYS A 109 -25.51 -15.61 -13.94
N LEU A 110 -25.63 -14.65 -13.01
CA LEU A 110 -26.92 -14.02 -12.72
C LEU A 110 -27.42 -13.16 -13.88
N TYR A 111 -26.52 -12.44 -14.56
CA TYR A 111 -26.84 -11.71 -15.78
C TYR A 111 -27.30 -12.65 -16.91
N ASP A 112 -26.63 -13.80 -17.10
CA ASP A 112 -27.02 -14.77 -18.11
C ASP A 112 -28.41 -15.37 -17.81
N MET A 113 -28.72 -15.70 -16.54
CA MET A 113 -30.07 -16.11 -16.11
C MET A 113 -31.12 -15.04 -16.40
N LYS A 114 -30.81 -13.76 -16.13
CA LYS A 114 -31.68 -12.63 -16.46
C LYS A 114 -32.02 -12.59 -17.94
N VAL A 115 -31.02 -12.74 -18.81
CA VAL A 115 -31.19 -12.70 -20.26
C VAL A 115 -31.99 -13.90 -20.75
N GLU A 116 -31.68 -15.11 -20.28
CA GLU A 116 -32.36 -16.35 -20.68
C GLU A 116 -33.86 -16.32 -20.35
N LYS A 117 -34.20 -15.87 -19.15
CA LYS A 117 -35.59 -15.84 -18.66
C LYS A 117 -36.35 -14.59 -19.08
N GLY A 118 -35.72 -13.66 -19.80
CA GLY A 118 -36.34 -12.41 -20.21
C GLY A 118 -36.77 -11.56 -19.01
N TRP A 119 -36.00 -11.58 -17.92
CA TRP A 119 -36.21 -10.73 -16.75
C TRP A 119 -35.83 -9.28 -17.06
N ILE A 120 -36.53 -8.70 -18.02
CA ILE A 120 -36.48 -7.29 -18.36
C ILE A 120 -37.35 -6.60 -17.32
N GLY A 121 -36.79 -5.59 -16.65
CA GLY A 121 -37.51 -4.79 -15.65
C GLY A 121 -38.88 -4.41 -16.19
N SER A 122 -39.93 -4.81 -15.47
CA SER A 122 -41.32 -4.53 -15.80
C SER A 122 -41.51 -3.07 -16.22
N SER A 123 -41.81 -2.85 -17.50
CA SER A 123 -42.46 -1.65 -18.03
C SER A 123 -41.87 -0.29 -17.60
N GLY A 124 -40.75 0.13 -18.21
CA GLY A 124 -40.41 1.55 -18.28
C GLY A 124 -38.95 1.91 -18.05
N SER A 125 -38.01 1.29 -18.76
CA SER A 125 -36.63 1.80 -18.84
C SER A 125 -36.65 3.20 -19.48
N ARG A 126 -36.72 4.24 -18.66
CA ARG A 126 -36.62 5.63 -19.14
C ARG A 126 -35.15 5.98 -19.30
N ILE A 127 -34.81 6.48 -20.48
CA ILE A 127 -33.49 7.06 -20.75
C ILE A 127 -33.35 8.31 -19.88
N MET A 128 -32.21 8.41 -19.18
CA MET A 128 -31.84 9.49 -18.26
C MET A 128 -32.36 10.87 -18.70
N ALA A 129 -33.29 11.44 -17.94
CA ALA A 129 -33.36 12.88 -17.79
C ALA A 129 -32.23 13.29 -16.83
N VAL A 130 -31.36 14.23 -17.23
CA VAL A 130 -30.35 14.80 -16.35
C VAL A 130 -31.09 15.52 -15.22
N ASP A 131 -30.86 15.10 -13.97
CA ASP A 131 -31.31 15.86 -12.81
C ASP A 131 -30.51 17.18 -12.75
N THR A 132 -31.12 18.24 -13.28
CA THR A 132 -30.53 19.58 -13.38
C THR A 132 -30.29 20.20 -12.00
N LYS A 133 -31.13 19.89 -11.00
CA LYS A 133 -30.95 20.41 -9.62
C LYS A 133 -29.76 19.74 -8.95
N ALA A 134 -29.62 18.42 -9.07
CA ALA A 134 -28.43 17.70 -8.62
C ALA A 134 -27.17 18.13 -9.36
N ALA A 135 -27.26 18.48 -10.64
CA ALA A 135 -26.12 18.99 -11.41
C ALA A 135 -25.67 20.39 -10.95
N VAL A 136 -26.61 21.32 -10.69
CA VAL A 136 -26.32 22.69 -10.26
C VAL A 136 -25.70 22.75 -8.87
N GLN A 137 -26.10 21.87 -7.95
CA GLN A 137 -25.55 21.86 -6.58
C GLN A 137 -24.16 21.20 -6.45
N SER A 138 -23.63 20.60 -7.52
CA SER A 138 -22.34 19.90 -7.49
C SER A 138 -21.16 20.76 -7.01
N GLY A 139 -21.20 22.08 -7.23
CA GLY A 139 -20.17 23.03 -6.79
C GLY A 139 -20.21 23.44 -5.32
N ARG A 140 -21.20 22.97 -4.53
CA ARG A 140 -21.37 23.31 -3.10
C ARG A 140 -21.23 22.10 -2.17
N MET A 141 -20.68 20.99 -2.66
CA MET A 141 -20.58 19.73 -1.91
C MET A 141 -19.14 19.48 -1.48
N GLY A 142 -18.92 19.14 -0.22
CA GLY A 142 -17.60 18.82 0.33
C GLY A 142 -16.81 20.02 0.87
N LEU A 143 -15.68 19.72 1.51
CA LEU A 143 -14.67 20.73 1.87
C LEU A 143 -13.82 21.06 0.62
N SER A 144 -13.17 22.22 0.65
CA SER A 144 -12.21 22.56 -0.42
C SER A 144 -10.99 21.64 -0.40
N ALA A 145 -10.54 21.18 -1.56
CA ALA A 145 -9.26 20.48 -1.69
C ALA A 145 -8.05 21.38 -1.39
N LEU A 146 -8.23 22.69 -1.27
CA LEU A 146 -7.14 23.62 -0.91
C LEU A 146 -6.61 23.41 0.52
N TRP A 147 -7.37 22.75 1.41
CA TRP A 147 -6.88 22.38 2.74
C TRP A 147 -5.61 21.52 2.68
N HIS A 148 -5.43 20.72 1.63
CA HIS A 148 -4.20 19.93 1.44
C HIS A 148 -2.96 20.81 1.27
N LEU A 149 -3.09 22.00 0.67
CA LEU A 149 -1.99 22.96 0.56
C LEU A 149 -1.61 23.55 1.91
N LEU A 150 -2.58 23.75 2.80
CA LEU A 150 -2.31 24.17 4.17
C LEU A 150 -1.49 23.10 4.90
N PHE A 151 -1.83 21.82 4.76
CA PHE A 151 -1.06 20.74 5.39
C PHE A 151 0.35 20.58 4.80
N CYS A 152 0.52 20.78 3.48
CA CYS A 152 1.85 20.88 2.89
C CYS A 152 2.65 22.06 3.49
N ALA A 153 2.01 23.22 3.69
CA ALA A 153 2.66 24.36 4.33
C ALA A 153 3.03 24.07 5.80
N LEU A 154 2.20 23.33 6.53
CA LEU A 154 2.52 22.88 7.89
C LEU A 154 3.70 21.91 7.92
N ILE A 155 3.83 21.01 6.95
CA ILE A 155 4.99 20.12 6.82
C ILE A 155 6.26 20.90 6.48
N LEU A 156 6.15 21.99 5.71
CA LEU A 156 7.29 22.84 5.38
C LEU A 156 7.65 23.82 6.51
N MET A 157 6.74 24.11 7.43
CA MET A 157 6.93 25.12 8.48
C MET A 157 8.21 24.91 9.31
N PRO A 158 8.58 23.68 9.75
CA PRO A 158 9.80 23.49 10.51
C PRO A 158 11.10 23.82 9.76
N CYS A 159 11.08 23.92 8.42
CA CYS A 159 12.26 24.33 7.65
C CYS A 159 12.65 25.80 7.87
N ILE A 160 11.81 26.59 8.55
CA ILE A 160 12.14 27.95 8.97
C ILE A 160 13.17 27.94 10.11
N ASP A 161 13.22 26.87 10.89
CA ASP A 161 14.20 26.69 11.96
C ASP A 161 15.59 26.36 11.39
N ALA A 162 16.64 26.97 11.93
CA ALA A 162 18.00 26.77 11.47
C ALA A 162 18.55 25.38 11.83
N ASP A 163 18.18 24.85 12.98
CA ASP A 163 18.65 23.55 13.46
C ASP A 163 18.03 22.42 12.63
N ILE A 164 16.76 22.57 12.28
CA ILE A 164 16.08 21.63 11.37
C ILE A 164 16.69 21.67 9.97
N ARG A 165 17.02 22.86 9.44
CA ARG A 165 17.73 22.93 8.15
C ARG A 165 19.10 22.27 8.21
N HIS A 166 19.83 22.45 9.31
CA HIS A 166 21.12 21.80 9.51
C HIS A 166 20.96 20.28 9.54
N TYR A 167 19.98 19.76 10.28
CA TYR A 167 19.62 18.33 10.29
C TYR A 167 19.30 17.80 8.88
N LEU A 168 18.46 18.50 8.11
CA LEU A 168 18.08 18.08 6.76
C LEU A 168 19.28 18.02 5.80
N VAL A 169 20.32 18.85 6.01
CA VAL A 169 21.52 18.85 5.17
C VAL A 169 22.54 17.80 5.63
N MET A 170 22.67 17.59 6.93
CA MET A 170 23.72 16.72 7.50
C MET A 170 23.29 15.26 7.67
N SER A 171 21.99 15.01 7.80
CA SER A 171 21.44 13.67 7.89
C SER A 171 21.14 13.13 6.49
N ASP A 172 21.73 11.98 6.14
CA ASP A 172 21.47 11.29 4.88
C ASP A 172 19.98 11.01 4.66
N ASP A 173 19.25 10.77 5.75
CA ASP A 173 17.83 10.37 5.74
C ASP A 173 16.88 11.52 6.12
N GLY A 174 17.41 12.72 6.40
CA GLY A 174 16.63 13.84 6.94
C GLY A 174 15.45 14.26 6.06
N TRP A 175 15.59 14.12 4.74
CA TRP A 175 14.56 14.48 3.76
C TRP A 175 13.44 13.45 3.63
N ILE A 176 13.58 12.23 4.15
CA ILE A 176 12.61 11.15 3.92
C ILE A 176 11.22 11.55 4.43
N PHE A 177 11.12 11.96 5.70
CA PHE A 177 9.84 12.31 6.31
C PHE A 177 9.14 13.53 5.67
N PRO A 178 9.77 14.70 5.45
CA PRO A 178 9.09 15.83 4.85
C PRO A 178 8.69 15.58 3.39
N VAL A 179 9.55 14.93 2.60
CA VAL A 179 9.25 14.63 1.19
C VAL A 179 8.09 13.64 1.10
N THR A 180 8.11 12.57 1.88
CA THR A 180 7.02 11.59 1.89
C THR A 180 5.72 12.20 2.41
N GLY A 181 5.77 13.00 3.48
CA GLY A 181 4.60 13.71 4.01
C GLY A 181 3.95 14.65 2.97
N ILE A 182 4.75 15.38 2.18
CA ILE A 182 4.26 16.23 1.10
C ILE A 182 3.66 15.38 -0.02
N LEU A 183 4.33 14.32 -0.47
CA LEU A 183 3.84 13.43 -1.52
C LEU A 183 2.49 12.80 -1.16
N VAL A 184 2.34 12.35 0.10
CA VAL A 184 1.08 11.80 0.62
C VAL A 184 -0.02 12.87 0.62
N SER A 185 0.25 14.05 1.18
CA SER A 185 -0.73 15.15 1.23
C SER A 185 -1.15 15.61 -0.17
N PHE A 186 -0.21 15.67 -1.11
CA PHE A 186 -0.45 16.01 -2.50
C PHE A 186 -1.31 14.95 -3.20
N THR A 187 -1.00 13.67 -2.98
CA THR A 187 -1.78 12.55 -3.52
C THR A 187 -3.23 12.58 -3.01
N PHE A 188 -3.43 12.81 -1.71
CA PHE A 188 -4.78 13.01 -1.17
C PHE A 188 -5.47 14.24 -1.76
N GLY A 189 -4.76 15.34 -2.00
CA GLY A 189 -5.30 16.54 -2.65
C GLY A 189 -5.74 16.30 -4.10
N ILE A 190 -4.97 15.54 -4.87
CA ILE A 190 -5.36 15.12 -6.23
C ILE A 190 -6.63 14.27 -6.16
N LEU A 191 -6.64 13.23 -5.32
CA LEU A 191 -7.79 12.34 -5.17
C LEU A 191 -9.05 13.11 -4.74
N HIS A 192 -8.92 14.01 -3.78
CA HIS A 192 -9.99 14.87 -3.30
C HIS A 192 -10.55 15.74 -4.43
N THR A 193 -9.67 16.37 -5.22
CA THR A 193 -10.06 17.20 -6.36
C THR A 193 -10.81 16.38 -7.42
N VAL A 194 -10.33 15.17 -7.72
CA VAL A 194 -11.01 14.25 -8.65
C VAL A 194 -12.41 13.93 -8.15
N ILE A 195 -12.57 13.52 -6.89
CA ILE A 195 -13.85 13.14 -6.28
C ILE A 195 -14.86 14.29 -6.32
N LEU A 196 -14.44 15.52 -5.98
CA LEU A 196 -15.33 16.69 -6.01
C LEU A 196 -15.84 17.00 -7.42
N ARG A 197 -14.98 16.83 -8.44
CA ARG A 197 -15.31 17.04 -9.85
C ARG A 197 -16.15 15.92 -10.46
N MET A 198 -16.32 14.79 -9.78
CA MET A 198 -17.18 13.72 -10.27
C MET A 198 -18.64 14.15 -10.31
N ARG A 199 -19.33 13.74 -11.38
CA ARG A 199 -20.75 14.00 -11.57
C ARG A 199 -21.57 13.25 -10.50
N ASN A 200 -22.60 13.92 -10.01
CA ASN A 200 -23.54 13.35 -9.06
C ASN A 200 -24.32 12.19 -9.71
N LYS A 201 -24.54 11.11 -8.94
CA LYS A 201 -25.31 9.95 -9.40
C LYS A 201 -26.80 10.13 -9.09
N VAL A 202 -27.64 9.72 -10.02
CA VAL A 202 -29.10 9.72 -9.86
C VAL A 202 -29.51 8.35 -9.33
N TYR A 203 -30.19 8.32 -8.17
CA TYR A 203 -30.63 7.11 -7.48
C TYR A 203 -32.16 6.99 -7.42
N SER A 204 -32.86 8.12 -7.42
CA SER A 204 -34.32 8.23 -7.31
C SER A 204 -34.87 9.25 -8.30
N GLU A 205 -36.16 9.19 -8.58
CA GLU A 205 -36.88 10.30 -9.22
C GLU A 205 -36.99 11.53 -8.29
N ASP A 206 -36.84 11.33 -6.97
CA ASP A 206 -36.74 12.42 -6.00
C ASP A 206 -35.34 13.07 -6.07
N SER A 207 -35.32 14.28 -6.63
CA SER A 207 -34.10 15.09 -6.77
C SER A 207 -33.50 15.50 -5.43
N ASP A 208 -34.31 15.75 -4.40
CA ASP A 208 -33.80 16.16 -3.09
C ASP A 208 -33.09 14.99 -2.39
N LEU A 209 -33.62 13.78 -2.53
CA LEU A 209 -32.96 12.56 -2.08
C LEU A 209 -31.62 12.34 -2.80
N ASN A 210 -31.57 12.56 -4.12
CA ASN A 210 -30.33 12.45 -4.90
C ASN A 210 -29.28 13.45 -4.40
N VAL A 211 -29.67 14.71 -4.23
CA VAL A 211 -28.81 15.78 -3.70
C VAL A 211 -28.29 15.41 -2.31
N GLU A 212 -29.16 14.94 -1.41
CA GLU A 212 -28.79 14.57 -0.05
C GLU A 212 -27.74 13.46 -0.02
N ILE A 213 -27.96 12.39 -0.79
CA ILE A 213 -27.02 11.26 -0.88
C ILE A 213 -25.67 11.72 -1.44
N ASN A 214 -25.66 12.43 -2.57
CA ASN A 214 -24.41 12.88 -3.19
C ASN A 214 -23.65 13.86 -2.29
N ARG A 215 -24.36 14.76 -1.58
CA ARG A 215 -23.75 15.68 -0.62
C ARG A 215 -23.10 14.92 0.51
N MET A 216 -23.80 13.94 1.07
CA MET A 216 -23.29 13.09 2.13
C MET A 216 -22.04 12.34 1.66
N GLN A 217 -22.05 11.72 0.48
CA GLN A 217 -20.89 11.00 -0.05
C GLN A 217 -19.67 11.91 -0.24
N LYS A 218 -19.84 13.07 -0.89
CA LYS A 218 -18.75 14.03 -1.11
C LYS A 218 -18.23 14.60 0.21
N ASN A 219 -19.10 14.93 1.16
CA ASN A 219 -18.68 15.42 2.48
C ASN A 219 -17.85 14.38 3.25
N VAL A 220 -18.29 13.12 3.27
CA VAL A 220 -17.58 12.06 3.99
C VAL A 220 -16.20 11.83 3.36
N TRP A 221 -16.12 11.80 2.03
CA TRP A 221 -14.83 11.73 1.31
C TRP A 221 -13.91 12.92 1.61
N SER A 222 -14.46 14.14 1.55
CA SER A 222 -13.70 15.35 1.87
C SER A 222 -13.12 15.32 3.27
N TRP A 223 -13.94 14.97 4.28
CA TRP A 223 -13.47 14.90 5.66
C TRP A 223 -12.45 13.79 5.87
N ALA A 224 -12.64 12.61 5.25
CA ALA A 224 -11.68 11.51 5.36
C ALA A 224 -10.31 11.90 4.78
N LEU A 225 -10.28 12.55 3.60
CA LEU A 225 -9.02 12.94 2.95
C LEU A 225 -8.34 14.13 3.64
N VAL A 226 -9.10 15.15 4.03
CA VAL A 226 -8.58 16.30 4.80
C VAL A 226 -8.06 15.83 6.16
N GLY A 227 -8.82 14.99 6.87
CA GLY A 227 -8.38 14.38 8.13
C GLY A 227 -7.12 13.53 7.96
N SER A 228 -7.01 12.77 6.87
CA SER A 228 -5.81 11.98 6.57
C SER A 228 -4.58 12.87 6.38
N SER A 229 -4.73 13.99 5.68
CA SER A 229 -3.62 14.95 5.49
C SER A 229 -3.25 15.70 6.76
N LEU A 230 -4.23 15.99 7.61
CA LEU A 230 -3.99 16.57 8.94
C LEU A 230 -3.14 15.64 9.80
N PHE A 231 -3.50 14.36 9.89
CA PHE A 231 -2.75 13.40 10.71
C PHE A 231 -1.36 13.11 10.14
N ASN A 232 -1.22 13.02 8.82
CA ASN A 232 0.08 12.93 8.16
C ASN A 232 0.97 14.16 8.47
N ALA A 233 0.43 15.38 8.39
CA ALA A 233 1.18 16.58 8.75
C ALA A 233 1.52 16.63 10.24
N ALA A 234 0.57 16.27 11.11
CA ALA A 234 0.79 16.24 12.55
C ALA A 234 1.82 15.16 12.95
N ALA A 235 1.82 14.00 12.29
CA ALA A 235 2.78 12.94 12.54
C ALA A 235 4.20 13.41 12.21
N TYR A 236 4.39 14.11 11.09
CA TYR A 236 5.66 14.75 10.77
C TYR A 236 6.09 15.78 11.83
N LEU A 237 5.17 16.66 12.27
CA LEU A 237 5.48 17.65 13.31
C LEU A 237 5.91 17.00 14.63
N VAL A 238 5.30 15.86 14.99
CA VAL A 238 5.72 15.08 16.16
C VAL A 238 7.15 14.58 15.99
N VAL A 239 7.48 13.96 14.84
CA VAL A 239 8.84 13.49 14.56
C VAL A 239 9.87 14.61 14.70
N VAL A 240 9.60 15.77 14.09
CA VAL A 240 10.50 16.93 14.16
C VAL A 240 10.65 17.46 15.58
N SER A 241 9.56 17.53 16.36
CA SER A 241 9.62 17.97 17.76
C SER A 241 10.39 17.01 18.68
N GLY A 242 10.60 15.78 18.22
CA GLY A 242 11.29 14.72 18.96
C GLY A 242 12.74 14.51 18.54
N LEU A 243 13.29 15.38 17.70
CA LEU A 243 14.71 15.37 17.35
C LEU A 243 15.53 15.83 18.55
N ASP A 244 16.55 15.06 18.91
CA ASP A 244 17.54 15.47 19.89
C ASP A 244 18.65 16.34 19.27
N ALA A 245 19.64 16.73 20.07
CA ALA A 245 20.75 17.58 19.65
C ALA A 245 21.63 16.94 18.56
N ASP A 246 21.63 15.60 18.46
CA ASP A 246 22.38 14.83 17.46
C ASP A 246 21.52 14.56 16.21
N GLY A 247 20.27 15.04 16.18
CA GLY A 247 19.32 14.82 15.10
C GLY A 247 18.74 13.40 15.08
N GLU A 248 18.80 12.67 16.19
CA GLU A 248 18.19 11.35 16.28
C GLU A 248 16.73 11.42 16.71
N ILE A 249 15.97 10.47 16.19
CA ILE A 249 14.56 10.28 16.54
C ILE A 249 14.48 9.09 17.50
N GLY A 250 14.05 9.37 18.72
CA GLY A 250 13.85 8.35 19.74
C GLY A 250 12.76 7.33 19.34
N ALA A 251 12.94 6.07 19.75
CA ALA A 251 12.02 4.97 19.41
C ALA A 251 10.56 5.24 19.84
N GLY A 252 10.36 5.94 20.97
CA GLY A 252 9.04 6.36 21.43
C GLY A 252 8.33 7.30 20.44
N MET A 253 9.07 8.26 19.86
CA MET A 253 8.52 9.22 18.89
C MET A 253 8.20 8.54 17.55
N LEU A 254 9.04 7.59 17.12
CA LEU A 254 8.72 6.73 15.98
C LEU A 254 7.47 5.88 16.24
N GLY A 255 7.29 5.38 17.47
CA GLY A 255 6.07 4.67 17.88
C GLY A 255 4.82 5.55 17.78
N VAL A 256 4.89 6.79 18.26
CA VAL A 256 3.77 7.77 18.13
C VAL A 256 3.50 8.10 16.68
N TYR A 257 4.55 8.33 15.87
CA TYR A 257 4.43 8.54 14.42
C TYR A 257 3.65 7.40 13.75
N CYS A 258 4.08 6.15 14.00
CA CYS A 258 3.40 4.97 13.46
C CYS A 258 1.93 4.89 13.87
N ILE A 259 1.60 5.19 15.14
CA ILE A 259 0.20 5.23 15.60
C ILE A 259 -0.59 6.30 14.85
N MET A 260 -0.03 7.50 14.69
CA MET A 260 -0.70 8.59 13.99
C MET A 260 -0.95 8.27 12.51
N GLU A 261 -0.01 7.61 11.85
CA GLU A 261 -0.18 7.17 10.45
C GLU A 261 -1.21 6.05 10.28
N THR A 262 -1.56 5.31 11.35
CA THR A 262 -2.67 4.33 11.29
C THR A 262 -4.06 4.98 11.36
N ILE A 263 -4.19 6.17 11.96
CA ILE A 263 -5.48 6.87 12.14
C ILE A 263 -6.18 7.19 10.81
N PRO A 264 -5.50 7.69 9.76
CA PRO A 264 -6.08 7.81 8.41
C PRO A 264 -6.80 6.55 7.92
N GLY A 265 -6.23 5.37 8.15
CA GLY A 265 -6.84 4.08 7.81
C GLY A 265 -8.20 3.88 8.50
N PHE A 266 -8.27 4.18 9.81
CA PHE A 266 -9.52 4.11 10.56
C PHE A 266 -10.56 5.14 10.09
N PHE A 267 -10.16 6.36 9.70
CA PHE A 267 -11.11 7.32 9.12
C PHE A 267 -11.70 6.83 7.80
N MET A 268 -10.88 6.24 6.94
CA MET A 268 -11.32 5.70 5.66
C MET A 268 -12.30 4.54 5.85
N ILE A 269 -11.98 3.59 6.75
CA ILE A 269 -12.85 2.45 7.08
C ILE A 269 -14.15 2.92 7.77
N GLY A 270 -14.05 3.82 8.75
CA GLY A 270 -15.20 4.39 9.45
C GLY A 270 -16.11 5.18 8.51
N GLY A 271 -15.52 5.99 7.62
CA GLY A 271 -16.22 6.71 6.56
C GLY A 271 -16.96 5.76 5.61
N PHE A 272 -16.34 4.65 5.22
CA PHE A 272 -16.97 3.60 4.42
C PHE A 272 -18.21 3.03 5.10
N PHE A 273 -18.11 2.58 6.36
CA PHE A 273 -19.25 2.01 7.09
C PHE A 273 -20.35 3.04 7.34
N TYR A 274 -19.98 4.28 7.69
CA TYR A 274 -20.93 5.38 7.88
C TYR A 274 -21.70 5.66 6.59
N MET A 275 -21.00 5.84 5.47
CA MET A 275 -21.61 6.14 4.19
C MET A 275 -22.52 5.01 3.73
N ARG A 276 -22.09 3.75 3.87
CA ARG A 276 -22.91 2.57 3.56
C ARG A 276 -24.20 2.56 4.39
N SER A 277 -24.08 2.67 5.71
CA SER A 277 -25.22 2.65 6.62
C SER A 277 -26.20 3.81 6.39
N ARG A 278 -25.67 5.02 6.17
CA ARG A 278 -26.49 6.21 5.89
C ARG A 278 -27.15 6.14 4.53
N LYS A 279 -26.44 5.70 3.49
CA LYS A 279 -27.01 5.51 2.15
C LYS A 279 -28.15 4.49 2.20
N GLU A 280 -27.95 3.34 2.85
CA GLU A 280 -28.99 2.32 3.03
C GLU A 280 -30.22 2.89 3.75
N LYS A 281 -30.04 3.71 4.81
CA LYS A 281 -31.16 4.34 5.53
C LYS A 281 -31.92 5.37 4.70
N LEU A 282 -31.21 6.17 3.89
CA LEU A 282 -31.82 7.16 3.01
C LEU A 282 -32.63 6.49 1.89
N LEU A 283 -32.07 5.44 1.28
CA LEU A 283 -32.73 4.72 0.19
C LEU A 283 -33.88 3.83 0.64
N ARG A 284 -33.92 3.39 1.91
CA ARG A 284 -35.10 2.71 2.47
C ARG A 284 -36.36 3.58 2.48
N LYS A 285 -36.20 4.91 2.48
CA LYS A 285 -37.31 5.88 2.43
C LYS A 285 -37.67 6.28 1.00
N ASN A 286 -37.06 5.63 0.00
CA ASN A 286 -37.25 5.98 -1.39
C ASN A 286 -38.54 5.35 -1.92
N ASP A 287 -39.60 6.13 -1.98
CA ASP A 287 -40.91 5.70 -2.49
C ASP A 287 -40.96 5.70 -4.03
N ARG A 288 -39.93 6.23 -4.71
CA ARG A 288 -39.86 6.37 -6.19
C ARG A 288 -38.48 5.95 -6.73
N PRO A 289 -38.10 4.66 -6.62
CA PRO A 289 -36.82 4.19 -7.14
C PRO A 289 -36.74 4.36 -8.66
N LEU A 290 -35.62 4.93 -9.13
CA LEU A 290 -35.36 5.04 -10.56
C LEU A 290 -34.72 3.74 -11.07
N TYR A 291 -35.44 3.02 -11.92
CA TYR A 291 -34.91 1.82 -12.58
C TYR A 291 -34.25 2.19 -13.91
N ILE A 292 -32.92 2.15 -13.94
CA ILE A 292 -32.13 2.24 -15.18
C ILE A 292 -31.45 0.89 -15.37
N ASP A 293 -31.89 0.12 -16.37
CA ASP A 293 -31.25 -1.13 -16.73
C ASP A 293 -30.04 -0.85 -17.65
N ASP A 294 -28.86 -0.70 -17.05
CA ASP A 294 -27.58 -0.53 -17.76
C ASP A 294 -26.70 -1.80 -17.72
N ASP A 295 -27.27 -2.95 -17.34
CA ASP A 295 -26.55 -4.20 -17.07
C ASP A 295 -25.74 -4.70 -18.26
N VAL A 296 -26.18 -4.41 -19.49
CA VAL A 296 -25.45 -4.78 -20.71
C VAL A 296 -24.02 -4.23 -20.70
N TYR A 297 -23.81 -3.05 -20.11
CA TYR A 297 -22.50 -2.42 -19.98
C TYR A 297 -21.68 -2.96 -18.79
N TRP A 298 -22.31 -3.74 -17.90
CA TRP A 298 -21.68 -4.37 -16.74
C TRP A 298 -21.53 -5.88 -16.86
N LYS A 299 -22.05 -6.50 -17.94
CA LYS A 299 -22.20 -7.94 -18.14
C LYS A 299 -21.00 -8.84 -17.80
N ASN A 300 -19.78 -8.31 -17.72
CA ASN A 300 -18.57 -9.08 -17.38
C ASN A 300 -18.04 -8.79 -15.96
N GLY A 301 -18.77 -8.01 -15.16
CA GLY A 301 -18.36 -7.51 -13.85
C GLY A 301 -17.66 -6.15 -13.88
N TRP A 302 -17.11 -5.73 -15.02
CA TRP A 302 -16.51 -4.41 -15.23
C TRP A 302 -17.33 -3.52 -16.17
N TYR A 303 -17.20 -2.20 -16.02
CA TYR A 303 -17.94 -1.24 -16.85
C TYR A 303 -17.34 -1.09 -18.24
N SER A 304 -18.19 -1.16 -19.27
CA SER A 304 -17.79 -0.91 -20.66
C SER A 304 -18.95 -0.29 -21.44
N ASN A 305 -19.01 1.05 -21.47
CA ASN A 305 -20.00 1.79 -22.25
C ASN A 305 -19.33 2.77 -23.23
N PRO A 306 -19.37 2.51 -24.55
CA PRO A 306 -18.80 3.40 -25.56
C PRO A 306 -19.46 4.79 -25.62
N ASN A 307 -20.74 4.86 -25.26
CA ASN A 307 -21.53 6.10 -25.30
C ASN A 307 -21.28 6.98 -24.07
N ASP A 308 -20.78 6.40 -22.97
CA ASP A 308 -20.42 7.16 -21.78
C ASP A 308 -19.02 7.77 -21.91
N ARG A 309 -18.93 9.10 -21.89
CA ARG A 309 -17.66 9.86 -22.00
C ARG A 309 -16.84 9.86 -20.71
N ARG A 310 -17.41 9.40 -19.59
CA ARG A 310 -16.70 9.32 -18.30
C ARG A 310 -15.59 8.27 -18.35
N LEU A 311 -14.43 8.63 -17.81
CA LEU A 311 -13.32 7.70 -17.60
C LEU A 311 -13.51 6.86 -16.33
N MET A 312 -13.99 7.48 -15.24
CA MET A 312 -14.28 6.82 -13.97
C MET A 312 -15.77 6.84 -13.69
N VAL A 313 -16.31 5.70 -13.29
CA VAL A 313 -17.72 5.48 -12.96
C VAL A 313 -17.79 4.77 -11.61
N GLN A 314 -18.81 5.10 -10.80
CA GLN A 314 -18.96 4.45 -9.50
C GLN A 314 -19.19 2.95 -9.70
N ASP A 315 -18.44 2.16 -8.94
CA ASP A 315 -18.50 0.70 -9.03
C ASP A 315 -19.83 0.17 -8.45
N TRP A 316 -20.37 -0.89 -9.07
CA TRP A 316 -21.61 -1.52 -8.60
C TRP A 316 -21.38 -2.34 -7.34
N ALA A 317 -20.22 -3.00 -7.24
CA ALA A 317 -19.89 -3.89 -6.12
C ALA A 317 -19.53 -3.11 -4.86
N CYS A 318 -19.04 -1.88 -4.98
CA CYS A 318 -18.78 -1.00 -3.85
C CYS A 318 -19.06 0.47 -4.21
N SER A 319 -20.07 1.08 -3.58
CA SER A 319 -20.40 2.50 -3.83
C SER A 319 -19.34 3.49 -3.34
N TRP A 320 -18.35 3.01 -2.59
CA TRP A 320 -17.16 3.76 -2.20
C TRP A 320 -16.06 3.64 -3.27
N ASN A 321 -16.10 2.61 -4.12
CA ASN A 321 -15.10 2.41 -5.17
C ASN A 321 -15.57 3.01 -6.49
N TYR A 322 -14.59 3.26 -7.35
CA TYR A 322 -14.78 3.64 -8.72
C TYR A 322 -14.06 2.65 -9.62
N THR A 323 -14.59 2.46 -10.81
CA THR A 323 -14.02 1.62 -11.85
C THR A 323 -13.79 2.45 -13.11
N THR A 324 -12.85 1.99 -13.93
CA THR A 324 -12.53 2.63 -15.21
C THR A 324 -13.49 2.14 -16.29
N ASN A 325 -13.98 3.05 -17.13
CA ASN A 325 -14.77 2.68 -18.30
C ASN A 325 -13.87 2.01 -19.34
N MET A 326 -13.95 0.69 -19.43
CA MET A 326 -13.12 -0.15 -20.31
C MET A 326 -13.50 -0.04 -21.79
N ALA A 327 -14.55 0.72 -22.14
CA ALA A 327 -14.81 1.08 -23.55
C ALA A 327 -13.89 2.21 -24.05
N ARG A 328 -13.27 2.99 -23.15
CA ARG A 328 -12.41 4.13 -23.50
C ARG A 328 -10.96 3.66 -23.73
N PRO A 329 -10.31 4.05 -24.84
CA PRO A 329 -8.89 3.75 -25.06
C PRO A 329 -8.00 4.24 -23.92
N ALA A 330 -8.23 5.47 -23.43
CA ALA A 330 -7.53 6.03 -22.29
C ALA A 330 -7.68 5.16 -21.02
N GLY A 331 -8.87 4.58 -20.80
CA GLY A 331 -9.12 3.69 -19.67
C GLY A 331 -8.36 2.37 -19.76
N LYS A 332 -8.34 1.77 -20.95
CA LYS A 332 -7.57 0.54 -21.21
C LYS A 332 -6.07 0.76 -21.02
N ILE A 333 -5.55 1.86 -21.59
CA ILE A 333 -4.13 2.23 -21.48
C ILE A 333 -3.78 2.49 -20.01
N PHE A 334 -4.59 3.26 -19.29
CA PHE A 334 -4.38 3.52 -17.86
C PHE A 334 -4.32 2.22 -17.05
N MET A 335 -5.31 1.33 -17.21
CA MET A 335 -5.33 0.06 -16.48
C MET A 335 -4.15 -0.85 -16.83
N PHE A 336 -3.77 -0.92 -18.11
CA PHE A 336 -2.62 -1.70 -18.55
C PHE A 336 -1.30 -1.17 -17.96
N LEU A 337 -1.07 0.15 -18.04
CA LEU A 337 0.12 0.79 -17.50
C LEU A 337 0.18 0.67 -15.97
N ALA A 338 -0.95 0.83 -15.28
CA ALA A 338 -1.01 0.66 -13.84
C ALA A 338 -0.68 -0.79 -13.42
N LEU A 339 -1.23 -1.79 -14.13
CA LEU A 339 -0.92 -3.19 -13.87
C LEU A 339 0.56 -3.51 -14.14
N LEU A 340 1.10 -3.03 -15.26
CA LEU A 340 2.50 -3.22 -15.62
C LEU A 340 3.43 -2.57 -14.59
N PHE A 341 3.12 -1.35 -14.15
CA PHE A 341 3.90 -0.65 -13.14
C PHE A 341 3.90 -1.40 -11.81
N VAL A 342 2.73 -1.82 -11.32
CA VAL A 342 2.63 -2.59 -10.07
C VAL A 342 3.38 -3.92 -10.18
N ALA A 343 3.25 -4.63 -11.30
CA ALA A 343 3.97 -5.89 -11.53
C ALA A 343 5.49 -5.66 -11.57
N ALA A 344 5.96 -4.62 -12.25
CA ALA A 344 7.38 -4.27 -12.31
C ALA A 344 7.95 -3.92 -10.93
N CYS A 345 7.23 -3.11 -10.14
CA CYS A 345 7.61 -2.79 -8.76
C CYS A 345 7.69 -4.04 -7.87
N LEU A 346 6.71 -4.94 -7.99
CA LEU A 346 6.66 -6.18 -7.21
C LEU A 346 7.83 -7.12 -7.56
N VAL A 347 8.08 -7.33 -8.86
CA VAL A 347 9.21 -8.15 -9.34
C VAL A 347 10.53 -7.52 -8.91
N TRP A 348 10.71 -6.22 -9.11
CA TRP A 348 11.90 -5.50 -8.68
C TRP A 348 12.14 -5.65 -7.18
N GLY A 349 11.12 -5.42 -6.34
CA GLY A 349 11.21 -5.58 -4.89
C GLY A 349 11.60 -7.00 -4.48
N CYS A 350 10.99 -8.02 -5.09
CA CYS A 350 11.34 -9.42 -4.85
C CYS A 350 12.80 -9.72 -5.21
N VAL A 351 13.28 -9.20 -6.34
CA VAL A 351 14.68 -9.36 -6.76
C VAL A 351 15.64 -8.68 -5.76
N GLN A 352 15.33 -7.48 -5.28
CA GLN A 352 16.20 -6.80 -4.31
C GLN A 352 16.28 -7.57 -2.98
N ILE A 353 15.15 -8.03 -2.45
CA ILE A 353 15.15 -8.78 -1.18
C ILE A 353 15.85 -10.14 -1.37
N TRP A 354 15.66 -10.80 -2.52
CA TRP A 354 16.39 -12.02 -2.86
C TRP A 354 17.90 -11.81 -2.89
N LYS A 355 18.36 -10.70 -3.49
CA LYS A 355 19.78 -10.37 -3.52
C LYS A 355 20.36 -10.26 -2.11
N ILE A 356 19.70 -9.54 -1.21
CA ILE A 356 20.14 -9.34 0.18
C ILE A 356 20.42 -10.69 0.87
N ASP A 357 19.53 -11.66 0.72
CA ASP A 357 19.67 -12.98 1.37
C ASP A 357 20.74 -13.86 0.69
N PHE A 358 20.77 -13.92 -0.64
CA PHE A 358 21.50 -14.97 -1.35
C PHE A 358 22.77 -14.53 -2.09
N VAL A 359 22.98 -13.24 -2.34
CA VAL A 359 24.26 -12.78 -2.91
C VAL A 359 25.31 -12.81 -1.80
N PRO A 360 26.48 -13.43 -2.04
CA PRO A 360 27.54 -13.51 -1.04
C PRO A 360 28.18 -12.14 -0.78
N ILE A 361 28.90 -12.06 0.33
CA ILE A 361 29.78 -10.92 0.62
C ILE A 361 31.13 -11.27 0.01
N GLU A 362 31.62 -10.41 -0.86
CA GLU A 362 32.95 -10.57 -1.48
C GLU A 362 33.74 -9.28 -1.28
N LEU A 363 35.05 -9.41 -1.08
CA LEU A 363 35.98 -8.30 -1.01
C LEU A 363 37.03 -8.52 -2.10
N ASN A 364 37.21 -7.50 -2.95
CA ASN A 364 38.18 -7.52 -4.02
C ASN A 364 38.99 -6.22 -4.02
N ILE A 365 40.27 -6.30 -4.39
CA ILE A 365 41.11 -5.12 -4.57
C ILE A 365 41.15 -4.76 -6.05
N SER A 366 40.62 -3.59 -6.40
CA SER A 366 40.58 -3.07 -7.77
C SER A 366 41.44 -1.81 -7.88
N GLY A 367 42.71 -2.00 -8.27
CA GLY A 367 43.68 -0.91 -8.34
C GLY A 367 43.98 -0.34 -6.94
N LYS A 368 43.68 0.94 -6.72
CA LYS A 368 43.89 1.63 -5.43
C LYS A 368 42.65 1.63 -4.51
N GLN A 369 41.71 0.71 -4.72
CA GLN A 369 40.49 0.63 -3.92
C GLN A 369 40.21 -0.79 -3.46
N VAL A 370 39.83 -0.92 -2.19
CA VAL A 370 39.19 -2.12 -1.63
C VAL A 370 37.70 -2.01 -1.90
N VAL A 371 37.13 -2.95 -2.64
CA VAL A 371 35.71 -2.96 -3.01
C VAL A 371 35.03 -4.15 -2.34
N ILE A 372 34.08 -3.85 -1.47
CA ILE A 372 33.19 -4.83 -0.85
C ILE A 372 31.90 -4.87 -1.65
N THR A 373 31.54 -6.04 -2.18
CA THR A 373 30.29 -6.26 -2.90
C THR A 373 29.35 -7.13 -2.08
N SER A 374 28.07 -6.80 -2.11
CA SER A 374 27.04 -7.55 -1.37
C SER A 374 25.68 -7.50 -2.08
N GLY A 375 24.75 -8.32 -1.58
CA GLY A 375 23.36 -8.29 -2.04
C GLY A 375 22.63 -6.97 -1.81
N TYR A 376 23.12 -6.15 -0.88
CA TYR A 376 22.51 -4.87 -0.51
C TYR A 376 23.13 -3.69 -1.27
N SER A 377 24.43 -3.47 -1.08
CA SER A 377 25.18 -2.40 -1.73
C SER A 377 26.64 -2.78 -1.91
N ASP A 378 27.26 -2.14 -2.89
CA ASP A 378 28.70 -2.17 -3.10
C ASP A 378 29.32 -0.95 -2.42
N TYR A 379 30.54 -1.11 -1.90
CA TYR A 379 31.26 -0.04 -1.23
C TYR A 379 32.76 -0.11 -1.53
N GLY A 380 33.29 0.98 -2.07
CA GLY A 380 34.72 1.16 -2.31
C GLY A 380 35.35 2.03 -1.21
N ILE A 381 36.53 1.61 -0.76
CA ILE A 381 37.40 2.33 0.18
C ILE A 381 38.71 2.58 -0.56
N ALA A 382 39.17 3.83 -0.65
CA ALA A 382 40.49 4.09 -1.22
C ALA A 382 41.56 3.58 -0.26
N CYS A 383 42.61 2.95 -0.79
CA CYS A 383 43.70 2.42 0.05
C CYS A 383 44.36 3.53 0.89
N ASP A 384 44.44 4.75 0.33
CA ASP A 384 44.97 5.94 0.99
C ASP A 384 44.12 6.39 2.20
N ASP A 385 42.84 5.99 2.27
CA ASP A 385 41.92 6.30 3.37
C ASP A 385 41.95 5.25 4.50
N ILE A 386 42.65 4.12 4.29
CA ILE A 386 42.76 3.04 5.27
C ILE A 386 43.89 3.34 6.24
N THR A 387 43.55 3.50 7.52
CA THR A 387 44.52 3.83 8.59
C THR A 387 45.03 2.58 9.32
N GLY A 388 44.32 1.47 9.21
CA GLY A 388 44.67 0.20 9.87
C GLY A 388 43.74 -0.93 9.46
N VAL A 389 44.22 -2.16 9.61
CA VAL A 389 43.47 -3.38 9.34
C VAL A 389 43.78 -4.40 10.43
N GLU A 390 42.76 -4.98 11.05
CA GLU A 390 42.90 -5.95 12.15
C GLU A 390 41.93 -7.12 11.99
N LEU A 391 42.37 -8.33 12.36
CA LEU A 391 41.50 -9.48 12.49
C LEU A 391 41.05 -9.60 13.95
N LEU A 392 39.74 -9.53 14.15
CA LEU A 392 39.08 -9.65 15.44
C LEU A 392 38.47 -11.04 15.60
N ASP A 393 38.55 -11.60 16.80
CA ASP A 393 37.91 -12.88 17.13
C ASP A 393 36.38 -12.79 17.16
N SER A 394 35.82 -11.59 17.31
CA SER A 394 34.39 -11.30 17.23
C SER A 394 34.16 -9.84 16.90
N LEU A 395 32.93 -9.50 16.49
CA LEU A 395 32.48 -8.10 16.44
C LEU A 395 32.64 -7.48 17.85
N PRO A 396 33.12 -6.23 17.98
CA PRO A 396 33.20 -5.56 19.27
C PRO A 396 31.85 -5.53 19.98
N ASP A 397 31.85 -5.66 21.31
CA ASP A 397 30.62 -5.60 22.09
C ASP A 397 30.14 -4.15 22.20
N ASP A 398 29.06 -3.82 21.50
CA ASP A 398 28.47 -2.48 21.43
C ASP A 398 26.98 -2.58 21.08
N ASP A 399 26.20 -1.55 21.41
CA ASP A 399 24.79 -1.48 21.02
C ASP A 399 24.66 -0.91 19.60
N TYR A 400 24.76 -1.78 18.59
CA TYR A 400 24.68 -1.38 17.19
C TYR A 400 23.24 -1.19 16.73
N ARG A 401 22.89 0.07 16.44
CA ARG A 401 21.64 0.42 15.77
C ARG A 401 21.84 0.51 14.26
N LYS A 402 21.01 -0.22 13.50
CA LYS A 402 20.96 -0.06 12.05
C LYS A 402 20.41 1.31 11.64
N ILE A 403 21.15 2.02 10.80
CA ILE A 403 20.69 3.25 10.15
C ILE A 403 20.04 2.89 8.81
N ASN A 404 20.77 2.17 7.95
CA ASN A 404 20.28 1.81 6.63
C ASN A 404 20.89 0.48 6.16
N GLY A 405 20.04 -0.47 5.77
CA GLY A 405 20.46 -1.75 5.21
C GLY A 405 19.65 -2.97 5.67
N GLY A 406 20.25 -4.15 5.50
CA GLY A 406 19.67 -5.44 5.88
C GLY A 406 20.23 -5.92 7.22
N GLU A 407 19.37 -6.41 8.10
CA GLU A 407 19.80 -7.06 9.33
C GLU A 407 18.82 -8.19 9.64
N ASP A 408 19.36 -9.40 9.76
CA ASP A 408 18.62 -10.58 10.17
C ASP A 408 19.55 -11.56 10.93
N GLN A 409 19.03 -12.75 11.22
CA GLN A 409 19.78 -13.79 11.93
C GLN A 409 20.97 -14.36 11.13
N HIS A 410 21.09 -14.04 9.84
CA HIS A 410 22.13 -14.56 8.96
C HIS A 410 23.17 -13.50 8.59
N LYS A 411 22.77 -12.23 8.44
CA LYS A 411 23.63 -11.15 7.97
C LYS A 411 23.33 -9.79 8.61
N MET A 412 24.37 -8.97 8.69
CA MET A 412 24.31 -7.52 8.96
C MET A 412 24.97 -6.79 7.79
N LEU A 413 24.18 -6.07 6.99
CA LEU A 413 24.60 -5.39 5.77
C LEU A 413 24.21 -3.92 5.80
N GLY A 414 25.16 -3.02 5.61
CA GLY A 414 24.91 -1.59 5.41
C GLY A 414 25.53 -0.70 6.48
N ARG A 415 24.81 0.34 6.87
CA ARG A 415 25.27 1.39 7.80
C ARG A 415 24.65 1.20 9.17
N PHE A 416 25.50 1.25 10.19
CA PHE A 416 25.16 1.07 11.59
C PHE A 416 25.78 2.19 12.41
N LYS A 417 25.28 2.37 13.64
CA LYS A 417 25.88 3.24 14.65
C LYS A 417 25.93 2.48 15.96
N GLY A 418 27.12 2.25 16.48
CA GLY A 418 27.34 1.74 17.83
C GLY A 418 27.33 2.89 18.84
N GLU A 419 26.96 2.61 20.09
CA GLU A 419 26.99 3.60 21.18
C GLU A 419 28.41 4.12 21.41
N ASN A 420 29.40 3.22 21.39
CA ASN A 420 30.80 3.55 21.61
C ASN A 420 31.59 3.67 20.30
N THR A 421 31.29 2.82 19.33
CA THR A 421 31.95 2.75 18.01
C THR A 421 31.61 3.97 17.15
N GLY A 422 30.45 4.60 17.38
CA GLY A 422 29.93 5.62 16.48
C GLY A 422 29.51 5.02 15.13
N LYS A 423 29.55 5.84 14.07
CA LYS A 423 29.13 5.40 12.72
C LYS A 423 30.09 4.32 12.22
N CYS A 424 29.53 3.23 11.70
CA CYS A 424 30.30 2.14 11.11
C CYS A 424 29.55 1.50 9.95
N ARG A 425 30.25 0.68 9.18
CA ARG A 425 29.65 -0.14 8.13
C ARG A 425 29.86 -1.61 8.43
N MET A 426 28.86 -2.42 8.13
CA MET A 426 28.88 -3.85 8.38
C MET A 426 28.56 -4.60 7.10
N TYR A 427 29.37 -5.61 6.83
CA TYR A 427 29.22 -6.60 5.78
C TYR A 427 29.52 -7.97 6.41
N LEU A 428 28.62 -8.40 7.30
CA LEU A 428 28.87 -9.55 8.17
C LEU A 428 27.86 -10.67 7.94
N TYR A 429 28.33 -11.90 7.99
CA TYR A 429 27.58 -13.08 8.33
C TYR A 429 27.54 -13.24 9.85
N THR A 430 26.33 -13.28 10.41
CA THR A 430 26.11 -13.37 11.86
C THR A 430 26.60 -14.72 12.37
N GLY A 431 27.46 -14.70 13.40
CA GLY A 431 27.99 -15.91 14.05
C GLY A 431 29.21 -16.53 13.36
N TYR A 432 29.85 -15.84 12.41
CA TYR A 432 31.08 -16.28 11.74
C TYR A 432 32.27 -15.42 12.16
N THR A 433 33.43 -16.05 12.30
CA THR A 433 34.70 -15.45 12.73
C THR A 433 35.85 -15.98 11.87
N PRO A 434 36.98 -15.26 11.75
CA PRO A 434 37.26 -13.94 12.31
C PRO A 434 36.46 -12.81 11.62
N VAL A 435 36.45 -11.63 12.23
CA VAL A 435 35.90 -10.39 11.65
C VAL A 435 37.06 -9.50 11.26
N LEU A 436 37.11 -9.08 10.00
CA LEU A 436 38.09 -8.11 9.52
C LEU A 436 37.58 -6.70 9.80
N GLU A 437 38.32 -5.95 10.61
CA GLU A 437 38.11 -4.52 10.82
C GLU A 437 39.04 -3.72 9.89
N ILE A 438 38.45 -2.86 9.06
CA ILE A 438 39.16 -1.88 8.24
C ILE A 438 38.89 -0.50 8.85
N MET A 439 39.92 0.12 9.40
CA MET A 439 39.83 1.43 10.04
C MET A 439 39.93 2.53 8.99
N THR A 440 38.97 3.47 9.01
CA THR A 440 38.93 4.63 8.11
C THR A 440 38.61 5.91 8.89
N GLY A 441 38.83 7.08 8.27
CA GLY A 441 38.48 8.37 8.87
C GLY A 441 36.98 8.58 9.13
N ASP A 442 36.12 7.88 8.39
CA ASP A 442 34.65 7.96 8.50
C ASP A 442 34.04 6.93 9.46
N GLY A 443 34.89 6.11 10.10
CA GLY A 443 34.52 5.02 11.00
C GLY A 443 34.96 3.63 10.51
N PRO A 444 34.88 2.60 11.36
CA PRO A 444 35.33 1.26 11.00
C PRO A 444 34.36 0.58 10.03
N VAL A 445 34.93 -0.28 9.18
CA VAL A 445 34.20 -1.19 8.30
C VAL A 445 34.48 -2.61 8.74
N TYR A 446 33.44 -3.31 9.19
CA TYR A 446 33.52 -4.70 9.60
C TYR A 446 33.06 -5.61 8.48
N VAL A 447 33.88 -6.60 8.10
CA VAL A 447 33.59 -7.56 7.04
C VAL A 447 34.04 -8.96 7.42
N ASN A 448 33.29 -10.00 7.04
CA ASN A 448 33.72 -11.39 7.19
C ASN A 448 33.19 -12.27 6.05
N SER A 449 33.72 -13.48 5.98
CA SER A 449 33.19 -14.57 5.17
C SER A 449 32.66 -15.71 6.05
N LYS A 450 31.92 -16.62 5.43
CA LYS A 450 31.59 -17.93 6.02
C LYS A 450 32.82 -18.84 6.12
N ASP A 451 33.83 -18.60 5.29
CA ASP A 451 35.13 -19.28 5.36
C ASP A 451 36.14 -18.38 6.10
N PRO A 452 36.64 -18.81 7.28
CA PRO A 452 37.66 -18.07 8.01
C PRO A 452 38.91 -17.77 7.17
N GLN A 453 39.32 -18.70 6.29
CA GLN A 453 40.53 -18.55 5.47
C GLN A 453 40.40 -17.39 4.49
N GLU A 454 39.21 -17.21 3.90
CA GLU A 454 38.93 -16.12 2.97
C GLU A 454 39.06 -14.75 3.66
N THR A 455 38.58 -14.65 4.91
CA THR A 455 38.71 -13.41 5.69
C THR A 455 40.17 -13.09 6.04
N GLU A 456 40.96 -14.12 6.37
CA GLU A 456 42.41 -13.97 6.59
C GLU A 456 43.16 -13.58 5.30
N GLU A 457 42.76 -14.14 4.16
CA GLU A 457 43.33 -13.80 2.86
C GLU A 457 43.06 -12.34 2.50
N TRP A 458 41.83 -11.85 2.68
CA TRP A 458 41.49 -10.44 2.49
C TRP A 458 42.37 -9.52 3.33
N MET A 459 42.62 -9.85 4.61
CA MET A 459 43.52 -9.08 5.46
C MET A 459 44.94 -8.99 4.89
N ARG A 460 45.49 -10.12 4.42
CA ARG A 460 46.83 -10.17 3.82
C ARG A 460 46.90 -9.33 2.55
N GLU A 461 45.92 -9.46 1.66
CA GLU A 461 45.87 -8.72 0.41
C GLU A 461 45.81 -7.20 0.62
N ILE A 462 44.96 -6.75 1.56
CA ILE A 462 44.85 -5.32 1.89
C ILE A 462 46.16 -4.81 2.50
N SER A 463 46.75 -5.57 3.44
CA SER A 463 48.00 -5.18 4.11
C SER A 463 49.16 -5.01 3.13
N VAL A 464 49.27 -5.89 2.12
CA VAL A 464 50.29 -5.78 1.06
C VAL A 464 50.08 -4.51 0.24
N ASN A 465 48.84 -4.22 -0.18
CA ASN A 465 48.55 -3.06 -1.02
C ASN A 465 48.77 -1.73 -0.30
N ILE A 466 48.43 -1.63 1.00
CA ILE A 466 48.69 -0.42 1.79
C ILE A 466 50.20 -0.16 1.89
N ALA A 467 51.00 -1.22 2.09
CA ALA A 467 52.46 -1.11 2.16
C ALA A 467 53.11 -0.71 0.82
N GLU A 468 52.50 -1.02 -0.33
CA GLU A 468 52.98 -0.60 -1.65
C GLU A 468 52.54 0.83 -2.02
N SER A 469 51.49 1.36 -1.38
CA SER A 469 50.96 2.72 -1.60
C SER A 469 51.59 3.80 -0.71
N SER A 470 52.28 3.42 0.36
CA SER A 470 53.00 4.30 1.29
C SER A 470 54.46 4.48 0.91
#